data_AF-A0A432FAQ4-F1
#
_entry.id   AF-A0A432FAQ4-F1
#
_cell.length_a   1.000
_cell.length_b   1.000
_cell.length_c   1.000
_cell.angle_alpha   90.00
_cell.angle_beta   90.00
_cell.angle_gamma   90.00
#
_symmetry.space_group_name_H-M   'P 1'
#
loop_
_entity.id
_entity.type
_entity.pdbx_description
1 polymer ?
#
loop_
_entity_poly.entity_id
_entity_poly.type
_entity_poly.pdbx_seq_one_letter_code
_entity_poly.pdbx_strand_id
1 'polypeptide(L)'
;LVCGLSVSQAVDTYTFSKIKWPNDVYIGEKKVAGILIETNSTDLVVGIGVNLNMDSFPPELREVATSIYLVTQNRVDFYEFTTLLLEFLSENILRFRSEGFKPFVSTINRKLLWKGKRVVVDQRECGKLLGINERGLAVIKTCYGALKTFPYGDISLRRG
;
A
#
# COMPACT_ATOMS: atom_id res chain seq x y z
N LEU A 1 -5.91 2.19 3.21
CA LEU A 1 -6.05 1.88 1.76
C LEU A 1 -6.19 3.11 0.87
N VAL A 2 -7.17 4.01 1.09
CA VAL A 2 -7.33 5.23 0.25
C VAL A 2 -6.06 6.09 0.25
N CYS A 3 -5.51 6.43 1.42
CA CYS A 3 -4.23 7.14 1.51
C CYS A 3 -3.08 6.39 0.84
N GLY A 4 -3.05 5.04 0.94
CA GLY A 4 -2.06 4.22 0.25
C GLY A 4 -2.19 4.26 -1.28
N LEU A 5 -3.41 4.41 -1.80
CA LEU A 5 -3.63 4.65 -3.22
C LEU A 5 -3.11 6.03 -3.63
N SER A 6 -3.38 7.09 -2.84
CA SER A 6 -2.86 8.43 -3.11
C SER A 6 -1.34 8.45 -3.15
N VAL A 7 -0.67 7.81 -2.17
CA VAL A 7 0.80 7.68 -2.17
C VAL A 7 1.27 6.89 -3.39
N SER A 8 0.60 5.80 -3.74
CA SER A 8 0.94 5.01 -4.93
C SER A 8 0.70 5.78 -6.24
N GLN A 9 -0.23 6.72 -6.31
CA GLN A 9 -0.41 7.59 -7.48
C GLN A 9 0.71 8.64 -7.57
N ALA A 10 1.11 9.24 -6.44
CA ALA A 10 2.24 10.16 -6.40
C ALA A 10 3.58 9.47 -6.75
N VAL A 11 3.80 8.23 -6.30
CA VAL A 11 5.01 7.46 -6.68
C VAL A 11 4.98 7.09 -8.18
N ASP A 12 3.80 6.79 -8.73
CA ASP A 12 3.62 6.39 -10.13
C ASP A 12 3.99 7.48 -11.15
N THR A 13 4.10 8.75 -10.74
CA THR A 13 4.63 9.81 -11.63
C THR A 13 6.13 9.66 -11.87
N TYR A 14 6.84 8.92 -11.02
CA TYR A 14 8.29 8.68 -11.12
C TYR A 14 8.62 7.23 -11.52
N THR A 15 7.87 6.25 -11.03
CA THR A 15 8.10 4.82 -11.32
C THR A 15 6.89 3.98 -10.93
N PHE A 16 6.73 2.81 -11.54
CA PHE A 16 5.61 1.92 -11.26
C PHE A 16 5.61 1.38 -9.82
N SER A 17 4.50 1.57 -9.12
CA SER A 17 4.30 1.10 -7.75
C SER A 17 3.13 0.12 -7.59
N LYS A 18 3.17 -0.63 -6.51
CA LYS A 18 2.12 -1.56 -6.05
C LYS A 18 1.77 -1.28 -4.60
N ILE A 19 0.53 -1.59 -4.21
CA ILE A 19 0.05 -1.48 -2.84
C ILE A 19 0.12 -2.86 -2.21
N LYS A 20 0.97 -3.03 -1.19
CA LYS A 20 0.88 -4.20 -0.31
C LYS A 20 -0.16 -3.89 0.75
N TRP A 21 -1.24 -4.67 0.73
CA TRP A 21 -2.28 -4.55 1.74
C TRP A 21 -1.70 -4.77 3.15
N PRO A 22 -2.13 -3.98 4.15
CA PRO A 22 -3.21 -2.99 4.08
C PRO A 22 -2.76 -1.54 3.79
N ASN A 23 -1.47 -1.24 3.92
CA ASN A 23 -1.01 0.13 4.15
C ASN A 23 0.40 0.46 3.66
N ASP A 24 1.04 -0.41 2.89
CA ASP A 24 2.37 -0.13 2.36
C ASP A 24 2.33 0.06 0.83
N VAL A 25 3.26 0.88 0.33
CA VAL A 25 3.53 1.03 -1.11
C VAL A 25 4.92 0.47 -1.42
N TYR A 26 5.00 -0.26 -2.53
CA TYR A 26 6.17 -1.02 -2.96
C TYR A 26 6.56 -0.65 -4.39
N ILE A 27 7.86 -0.70 -4.67
CA ILE A 27 8.40 -0.73 -6.03
C ILE A 27 9.08 -2.09 -6.22
N GLY A 28 8.59 -2.87 -7.19
CA GLY A 28 8.93 -4.29 -7.26
C GLY A 28 8.50 -5.03 -5.99
N GLU A 29 9.46 -5.67 -5.31
CA GLU A 29 9.24 -6.41 -4.06
C GLU A 29 9.78 -5.67 -2.82
N LYS A 30 10.22 -4.41 -2.96
CA LYS A 30 10.77 -3.60 -1.87
C LYS A 30 9.84 -2.45 -1.49
N LYS A 31 9.71 -2.20 -0.19
CA LYS A 31 8.87 -1.14 0.39
C LYS A 31 9.48 0.24 0.09
N VAL A 32 8.67 1.16 -0.43
CA VAL A 32 9.04 2.57 -0.64
C VAL A 32 8.30 3.51 0.30
N ALA A 33 7.09 3.14 0.74
CA ALA A 33 6.30 3.96 1.65
C ALA A 33 5.48 3.12 2.64
N GLY A 34 5.17 3.71 3.79
CA GLY A 34 4.25 3.18 4.78
C GLY A 34 3.27 4.24 5.23
N ILE A 35 2.02 3.82 5.45
CA ILE A 35 0.94 4.67 5.94
C ILE A 35 0.47 4.13 7.29
N LEU A 36 0.41 5.00 8.28
CA LEU A 36 -0.13 4.72 9.61
C LEU A 36 -1.34 5.61 9.85
N ILE A 37 -2.40 5.04 10.41
CA ILE A 37 -3.57 5.80 10.85
C ILE A 37 -3.74 5.53 12.33
N GLU A 38 -3.63 6.56 13.14
CA GLU A 38 -3.87 6.53 14.57
C GLU A 38 -5.13 7.34 14.87
N THR A 39 -5.92 6.85 15.83
CA THR A 39 -7.12 7.54 16.29
C THR A 39 -6.89 7.92 17.75
N ASN A 40 -7.00 9.20 18.06
CA ASN A 40 -7.09 9.68 19.43
C ASN A 40 -8.57 9.92 19.77
N SER A 41 -8.87 10.48 20.94
CA SER A 41 -10.26 10.68 21.40
C SER A 41 -11.14 11.52 20.47
N THR A 42 -10.55 12.39 19.65
CA THR A 42 -11.27 13.40 18.85
C THR A 42 -10.86 13.43 17.38
N ASP A 43 -9.64 12.97 17.09
CA ASP A 43 -8.97 13.17 15.81
C ASP A 43 -8.42 11.85 15.27
N LEU A 44 -8.26 11.86 13.96
CA LEU A 44 -7.58 10.82 13.21
C LEU A 44 -6.30 11.42 12.62
N VAL A 45 -5.15 10.86 13.01
CA VAL A 45 -3.83 11.29 12.56
C VAL A 45 -3.34 10.30 11.51
N VAL A 46 -3.03 10.80 10.31
CA VAL A 46 -2.46 9.99 9.22
C VAL A 46 -0.96 10.30 9.10
N GLY A 47 -0.13 9.35 9.50
CA GLY A 47 1.31 9.38 9.26
C GLY A 47 1.67 8.76 7.91
N ILE A 48 2.41 9.47 7.08
CA ILE A 48 2.89 8.97 5.78
C ILE A 48 4.40 9.14 5.71
N GLY A 49 5.11 8.02 5.59
CA GLY A 49 6.55 8.01 5.32
C GLY A 49 6.83 7.52 3.91
N VAL A 50 7.59 8.28 3.12
CA VAL A 50 8.01 7.92 1.75
C VAL A 50 9.51 8.08 1.60
N ASN A 51 10.17 7.05 1.07
CA ASN A 51 11.59 7.07 0.78
C ASN A 51 11.84 7.71 -0.60
N LEU A 52 12.18 9.00 -0.63
CA LEU A 52 12.42 9.74 -1.89
C LEU A 52 13.85 9.55 -2.41
N ASN A 53 14.83 10.08 -1.66
CA ASN A 53 16.20 10.29 -2.15
C ASN A 53 17.27 9.46 -1.41
N MET A 54 16.88 8.49 -0.58
CA MET A 54 17.84 7.62 0.11
C MET A 54 18.67 6.87 -0.93
N ASP A 55 19.99 6.95 -0.84
CA ASP A 55 20.94 6.27 -1.74
C ASP A 55 21.42 4.92 -1.18
N SER A 56 21.07 4.63 0.06
CA SER A 56 21.46 3.41 0.76
C SER A 56 20.52 3.16 1.93
N PHE A 57 20.47 1.89 2.35
CA PHE A 57 19.79 1.46 3.56
C PHE A 57 20.77 0.65 4.42
N PRO A 58 20.58 0.61 5.75
CA PRO A 58 21.29 -0.31 6.63
C PRO A 58 21.18 -1.76 6.13
N PRO A 59 22.22 -2.60 6.29
CA PRO A 59 22.27 -3.97 5.75
C PRO A 59 20.98 -4.78 5.97
N GLU A 60 20.38 -4.68 7.15
CA GLU A 60 19.16 -5.37 7.56
C GLU A 60 17.90 -4.94 6.76
N LEU A 61 17.90 -3.77 6.13
CA LEU A 61 16.79 -3.24 5.35
C LEU A 61 17.01 -3.27 3.83
N ARG A 62 18.23 -3.50 3.35
CA ARG A 62 18.57 -3.43 1.92
C ARG A 62 17.73 -4.34 1.03
N GLU A 63 17.33 -5.50 1.54
CA GLU A 63 16.53 -6.47 0.79
C GLU A 63 15.04 -6.17 0.80
N VAL A 64 14.56 -5.35 1.73
CA VAL A 64 13.12 -5.13 1.96
C VAL A 64 12.68 -3.68 1.74
N ALA A 65 13.61 -2.72 1.68
CA ALA A 65 13.34 -1.31 1.49
C ALA A 65 14.02 -0.77 0.22
N THR A 66 13.38 0.23 -0.40
CA THR A 66 13.92 0.99 -1.53
C THR A 66 13.51 2.45 -1.40
N SER A 67 14.10 3.30 -2.24
CA SER A 67 13.67 4.68 -2.47
C SER A 67 13.30 4.87 -3.94
N ILE A 68 12.65 6.00 -4.26
CA ILE A 68 12.42 6.38 -5.66
C ILE A 68 13.77 6.54 -6.37
N TYR A 69 14.71 7.27 -5.76
CA TYR A 69 16.06 7.49 -6.30
C TYR A 69 16.80 6.18 -6.63
N LEU A 70 16.79 5.19 -5.73
CA LEU A 70 17.50 3.94 -5.97
C LEU A 70 17.01 3.19 -7.21
N VAL A 71 15.73 3.37 -7.56
CA VAL A 71 15.12 2.73 -8.74
C VAL A 71 15.31 3.57 -10.00
N THR A 72 15.10 4.88 -9.90
CA THR A 72 15.07 5.77 -11.08
C THR A 72 16.43 6.38 -11.41
N GLN A 73 17.37 6.39 -10.46
CA GLN A 73 18.63 7.13 -10.49
C GLN A 73 18.46 8.66 -10.66
N ASN A 74 17.25 9.16 -10.44
CA ASN A 74 16.90 10.58 -10.51
C ASN A 74 16.47 11.07 -9.14
N ARG A 75 17.02 12.20 -8.71
CA ARG A 75 16.59 12.85 -7.46
C ARG A 75 15.19 13.41 -7.63
N VAL A 76 14.38 13.27 -6.59
CA VAL A 76 13.02 13.79 -6.51
C VAL A 76 13.05 15.11 -5.76
N ASP A 77 12.45 16.15 -6.33
CA ASP A 77 12.23 17.39 -5.59
C ASP A 77 11.17 17.16 -4.51
N PHE A 78 11.49 17.55 -3.27
CA PHE A 78 10.64 17.29 -2.12
C PHE A 78 9.32 18.07 -2.21
N TYR A 79 9.35 19.31 -2.67
CA TYR A 79 8.17 20.16 -2.74
C TYR A 79 7.27 19.73 -3.89
N GLU A 80 7.83 19.37 -5.03
CA GLU A 80 7.11 18.78 -6.16
C GLU A 80 6.39 17.49 -5.75
N PHE A 81 7.12 16.54 -5.14
CA PHE A 81 6.52 15.29 -4.66
C PHE A 81 5.42 15.54 -3.61
N THR A 82 5.68 16.44 -2.65
CA THR A 82 4.71 16.74 -1.59
C THR A 82 3.45 17.38 -2.16
N THR A 83 3.59 18.26 -3.15
CA THR A 83 2.46 18.90 -3.83
C THR A 83 1.60 17.86 -4.53
N LEU A 84 2.21 16.98 -5.35
CA LEU A 84 1.51 15.88 -6.02
C LEU A 84 0.82 14.94 -5.00
N LEU A 85 1.50 14.60 -3.90
CA LEU A 85 0.92 13.75 -2.87
C LEU A 85 -0.31 14.40 -2.22
N LEU A 86 -0.24 15.70 -1.91
CA LEU A 86 -1.35 16.44 -1.31
C LEU A 86 -2.55 16.56 -2.27
N GLU A 87 -2.29 16.76 -3.56
CA GLU A 87 -3.34 16.76 -4.60
C GLU A 87 -4.08 15.41 -4.65
N PHE A 88 -3.34 14.30 -4.79
CA PHE A 88 -3.94 12.96 -4.79
C PHE A 88 -4.62 12.59 -3.47
N LEU A 89 -4.11 13.08 -2.33
CA LEU A 89 -4.78 12.89 -1.03
C LEU A 89 -6.09 13.66 -0.99
N SER A 90 -6.08 14.94 -1.35
CA SER A 90 -7.26 15.80 -1.34
C SER A 90 -8.36 15.22 -2.24
N GLU A 91 -8.03 14.89 -3.49
CA GLU A 91 -8.98 14.32 -4.45
C GLU A 91 -9.60 13.02 -3.92
N ASN A 92 -8.76 12.06 -3.51
CA ASN A 92 -9.24 10.76 -3.08
C ASN A 92 -9.99 10.82 -1.74
N ILE A 93 -9.61 11.69 -0.81
CA ILE A 93 -10.31 11.85 0.48
C ILE A 93 -11.69 12.49 0.24
N LEU A 94 -11.77 13.53 -0.59
CA LEU A 94 -13.04 14.16 -0.94
C LEU A 94 -13.97 13.17 -1.63
N ARG A 95 -13.45 12.39 -2.58
CA ARG A 95 -14.21 11.33 -3.24
C ARG A 95 -14.62 10.21 -2.28
N PHE A 96 -13.74 9.81 -1.36
CA PHE A 96 -14.09 8.81 -0.34
C PHE A 96 -15.20 9.32 0.59
N ARG A 97 -15.18 10.61 0.94
CA ARG A 97 -16.21 11.24 1.77
C ARG A 97 -17.56 11.28 1.06
N SER A 98 -17.59 11.51 -0.26
CA SER A 98 -18.83 11.61 -1.03
C SER A 98 -19.39 10.26 -1.47
N GLU A 99 -18.54 9.34 -1.93
CA GLU A 99 -18.94 8.08 -2.59
C GLU A 99 -18.66 6.83 -1.75
N GLY A 100 -17.95 6.95 -0.62
CA GLY A 100 -17.49 5.82 0.19
C GLY A 100 -16.34 5.03 -0.45
N PHE A 101 -16.10 3.79 0.02
CA PHE A 101 -14.94 2.99 -0.41
C PHE A 101 -15.11 2.28 -1.76
N LYS A 102 -16.35 1.95 -2.14
CA LYS A 102 -16.66 1.10 -3.30
C LYS A 102 -15.97 1.53 -4.62
N PRO A 103 -15.89 2.82 -4.97
CA PRO A 103 -15.26 3.25 -6.22
C PRO A 103 -13.75 2.95 -6.30
N PHE A 104 -13.08 2.80 -5.15
CA PHE A 104 -11.63 2.55 -5.08
C PHE A 104 -11.26 1.08 -5.26
N VAL A 105 -12.20 0.16 -5.05
CA VAL A 105 -11.97 -1.29 -5.00
C VAL A 105 -11.31 -1.78 -6.29
N SER A 106 -11.83 -1.38 -7.44
CA SER A 106 -11.34 -1.82 -8.75
C SER A 106 -9.89 -1.37 -8.98
N THR A 107 -9.60 -0.10 -8.72
CA THR A 107 -8.27 0.48 -8.90
C THR A 107 -7.25 -0.13 -7.93
N ILE A 108 -7.59 -0.23 -6.65
CA ILE A 108 -6.70 -0.86 -5.66
C ILE A 108 -6.44 -2.33 -6.02
N ASN A 109 -7.47 -3.07 -6.45
CA ASN A 109 -7.30 -4.45 -6.91
C ASN A 109 -6.42 -4.60 -8.15
N ARG A 110 -6.22 -3.56 -8.98
CA ARG A 110 -5.23 -3.60 -10.07
C ARG A 110 -3.81 -3.32 -9.57
N LYS A 111 -3.67 -2.52 -8.51
CA LYS A 111 -2.39 -2.16 -7.90
C LYS A 111 -1.96 -3.08 -6.76
N LEU A 112 -2.78 -4.06 -6.37
CA LEU A 112 -2.48 -4.92 -5.23
C LEU A 112 -1.25 -5.81 -5.48
N LEU A 113 -0.25 -5.70 -4.60
CA LEU A 113 0.92 -6.56 -4.59
C LEU A 113 0.50 -8.01 -4.30
N TRP A 114 1.12 -8.96 -4.98
CA TRP A 114 0.85 -10.41 -4.85
C TRP A 114 -0.59 -10.86 -5.18
N LYS A 115 -1.43 -10.03 -5.80
CA LYS A 115 -2.72 -10.50 -6.30
C LYS A 115 -2.53 -11.65 -7.28
N GLY A 116 -3.32 -12.70 -7.08
CA GLY A 116 -3.24 -13.95 -7.84
C GLY A 116 -2.02 -14.82 -7.47
N LYS A 117 -1.23 -14.44 -6.46
CA LYS A 117 -0.11 -15.24 -5.95
C LYS A 117 -0.46 -15.89 -4.62
N ARG A 118 0.35 -16.86 -4.23
CA ARG A 118 0.28 -17.48 -2.90
C ARG A 118 0.81 -16.50 -1.86
N VAL A 119 0.06 -16.36 -0.79
CA VAL A 119 0.39 -15.55 0.38
C VAL A 119 0.20 -16.37 1.64
N VAL A 120 0.93 -15.99 2.68
CA VAL A 120 0.78 -16.50 4.04
C VAL A 120 0.24 -15.37 4.90
N VAL A 121 -0.77 -15.69 5.69
CA VAL A 121 -1.40 -14.82 6.69
C VAL A 121 -0.96 -15.32 8.07
N ASP A 122 -0.27 -14.47 8.83
CA ASP A 122 0.22 -14.73 10.20
C ASP A 122 0.96 -16.03 10.43
N GLN A 123 1.66 -16.53 9.40
CA GLN A 123 2.37 -17.81 9.44
C GLN A 123 1.46 -19.02 9.75
N ARG A 124 0.13 -18.85 9.72
CA ARG A 124 -0.86 -19.87 10.09
C ARG A 124 -1.67 -20.34 8.91
N GLU A 125 -2.09 -19.41 8.03
CA GLU A 125 -2.93 -19.75 6.88
C GLU A 125 -2.24 -19.39 5.56
N CYS A 126 -2.30 -20.33 4.61
CA CYS A 126 -1.85 -20.12 3.23
C CYS A 126 -3.05 -20.04 2.28
N GLY A 127 -2.88 -19.24 1.23
CA GLY A 127 -3.87 -19.21 0.15
C GLY A 127 -3.47 -18.27 -0.98
N LYS A 128 -4.34 -18.18 -1.97
CA LYS A 128 -4.19 -17.25 -3.10
C LYS A 128 -4.90 -15.94 -2.77
N LEU A 129 -4.17 -14.82 -2.78
CA LEU A 129 -4.78 -13.49 -2.63
C LEU A 129 -5.61 -13.18 -3.87
N LEU A 130 -6.93 -13.09 -3.73
CA LEU A 130 -7.83 -12.77 -4.83
C LEU A 130 -8.01 -11.27 -5.01
N GLY A 131 -7.89 -10.49 -3.93
CA GLY A 131 -8.07 -9.05 -3.96
C GLY A 131 -8.51 -8.51 -2.60
N ILE A 132 -9.17 -7.35 -2.65
CA ILE A 132 -9.96 -6.79 -1.55
C ILE A 132 -11.44 -6.69 -1.94
N ASN A 133 -12.32 -6.76 -0.95
CA ASN A 133 -13.76 -6.56 -1.13
C ASN A 133 -14.19 -5.09 -0.95
N GLU A 134 -15.49 -4.81 -1.01
CA GLU A 134 -16.08 -3.46 -0.86
C GLU A 134 -15.89 -2.83 0.52
N ARG A 135 -15.43 -3.62 1.52
CA ARG A 135 -15.06 -3.13 2.85
C ARG A 135 -13.55 -2.95 3.01
N GLY A 136 -12.76 -3.18 1.96
CA GLY A 136 -11.31 -3.11 2.01
C GLY A 136 -10.63 -4.32 2.66
N LEU A 137 -11.37 -5.40 2.93
CA LEU A 137 -10.83 -6.62 3.54
C LEU A 137 -10.15 -7.49 2.50
N ALA A 138 -8.99 -8.06 2.81
CA ALA A 138 -8.30 -9.00 1.94
C ALA A 138 -9.12 -10.28 1.77
N VAL A 139 -9.33 -10.71 0.52
CA VAL A 139 -10.04 -11.93 0.15
C VAL A 139 -9.03 -12.97 -0.31
N ILE A 140 -8.99 -14.11 0.37
CA ILE A 140 -8.02 -15.18 0.12
C ILE A 140 -8.76 -16.49 -0.13
N LYS A 141 -8.40 -17.17 -1.22
CA LYS A 141 -8.78 -18.57 -1.43
C LYS A 141 -7.77 -19.46 -0.72
N THR A 142 -8.19 -20.05 0.39
CA THR A 142 -7.35 -20.92 1.22
C THR A 142 -6.85 -22.14 0.44
N CYS A 143 -5.80 -22.78 0.96
CA CYS A 143 -5.26 -24.03 0.42
C CYS A 143 -6.32 -25.17 0.37
N TYR A 144 -7.40 -25.10 1.16
CA TYR A 144 -8.55 -26.02 1.13
C TYR A 144 -9.72 -25.57 0.23
N GLY A 145 -9.53 -24.48 -0.53
CA GLY A 145 -10.52 -23.98 -1.51
C GLY A 145 -11.56 -23.00 -0.96
N ALA A 146 -11.71 -22.87 0.36
CA ALA A 146 -12.63 -21.92 0.98
C ALA A 146 -12.19 -20.46 0.77
N LEU A 147 -13.16 -19.56 0.58
CA LEU A 147 -12.91 -18.11 0.56
C LEU A 147 -12.99 -17.55 1.98
N LYS A 148 -11.93 -16.85 2.40
CA LYS A 148 -11.90 -16.14 3.68
C LYS A 148 -11.60 -14.67 3.48
N THR A 149 -12.20 -13.83 4.31
CA THR A 149 -11.90 -12.40 4.42
C THR A 149 -11.16 -12.13 5.71
N PHE A 150 -10.12 -11.30 5.67
CA PHE A 150 -9.33 -10.98 6.85
C PHE A 150 -9.42 -9.48 7.20
N PRO A 151 -9.70 -9.12 8.46
CA PRO A 151 -9.77 -7.73 8.94
C PRO A 151 -8.39 -7.08 9.05
N TYR A 152 -8.35 -5.75 9.05
CA TYR A 152 -7.15 -4.98 9.42
C TYR A 152 -6.88 -5.10 10.93
N GLY A 153 -5.60 -5.13 11.33
CA GLY A 153 -5.17 -5.06 12.74
C GLY A 153 -4.34 -6.24 13.21
N ASP A 154 -4.77 -7.46 12.87
CA ASP A 154 -4.13 -8.68 13.42
C ASP A 154 -3.26 -9.44 12.44
N ILE A 155 -3.27 -9.07 11.15
CA ILE A 155 -2.70 -9.91 10.09
C ILE A 155 -1.56 -9.29 9.29
N SER A 156 -0.45 -10.02 9.16
CA SER A 156 0.66 -9.75 8.25
C SER A 156 0.57 -10.63 7.01
N LEU A 157 0.41 -10.00 5.84
CA LEU A 157 0.55 -10.69 4.55
C LEU A 157 2.03 -10.79 4.17
N ARG A 158 2.48 -12.02 3.89
CA ARG A 158 3.81 -12.31 3.34
C ARG A 158 3.68 -13.17 2.09
N ARG A 159 4.65 -13.07 1.19
CA ARG A 159 4.76 -13.96 0.04
C ARG A 159 5.02 -15.40 0.53
N GLY A 160 4.29 -16.37 -0.02
CA GLY A 160 4.38 -17.80 0.35
C GLY A 160 4.82 -18.70 -0.79
#